data_AF-A0A672N5M4-F1
#
_entry.id   AF-A0A672N5M4-F1
#
_cell.length_a   1.000
_cell.length_b   1.000
_cell.length_c   1.000
_cell.angle_alpha   90.00
_cell.angle_beta   90.00
_cell.angle_gamma   90.00
#
_symmetry.space_group_name_H-M   'P 1'
#
loop_
_entity.id
_entity.type
_entity.pdbx_description
1 polymer ?
#
loop_
_entity_poly.entity_id
_entity_poly.type
_entity_poly.pdbx_seq_one_letter_code
_entity_poly.pdbx_strand_id
1 'polypeptide(L)'
;MLLVPNVAFLVFLMWKLPSARAKIRLTSSPIFVAFYILVFVVAAVGITRAIVSMTVSTSSAATLIDKVLWEITRFFLLAIELSVVILGLAFGHLESKSSIKRVLAITAVLSLAYSITQGTLEIRFPDKHLSAKDFNIYGHGGRHFWLASSCFFFLVYSLIVILPKTPVRERISLPSKRSFYVYAAILSLLNLVQGLGSALLCADIIEGLCCVDVTTFLYFSVFAPLIYVTFLKGFFGVLQH
;
A
#
# COMPACT_ATOMS: atom_id res chain seq x y z
N MET A 1 5.88 -17.37 -3.19
CA MET A 1 4.93 -16.87 -4.22
C MET A 1 5.03 -15.35 -4.48
N LEU A 2 5.27 -14.49 -3.48
CA LEU A 2 5.42 -13.03 -3.66
C LEU A 2 6.73 -12.57 -4.36
N LEU A 3 7.72 -13.45 -4.54
CA LEU A 3 9.03 -13.12 -5.12
C LEU A 3 8.93 -12.74 -6.61
N VAL A 4 8.23 -13.54 -7.42
CA VAL A 4 8.17 -13.39 -8.88
C VAL A 4 7.62 -12.02 -9.32
N PRO A 5 6.45 -11.55 -8.84
CA PRO A 5 5.93 -10.24 -9.24
C PRO A 5 6.81 -9.08 -8.75
N ASN A 6 7.38 -9.17 -7.54
CA ASN A 6 8.26 -8.12 -7.01
C ASN A 6 9.60 -8.03 -7.74
N VAL A 7 10.22 -9.17 -8.08
CA VAL A 7 11.47 -9.21 -8.85
C VAL A 7 11.23 -8.73 -10.29
N ALA A 8 10.15 -9.18 -10.94
CA ALA A 8 9.81 -8.70 -12.29
C ALA A 8 9.60 -7.18 -12.31
N PHE A 9 8.90 -6.64 -11.31
CA PHE A 9 8.69 -5.20 -11.19
C PHE A 9 9.98 -4.42 -10.85
N LEU A 10 10.85 -4.95 -10.00
CA LEU A 10 12.15 -4.35 -9.71
C LEU A 10 13.05 -4.34 -10.95
N VAL A 11 13.13 -5.44 -11.69
CA VAL A 11 13.90 -5.52 -12.95
C VAL A 11 13.36 -4.50 -13.96
N PHE A 12 12.04 -4.37 -14.08
CA PHE A 12 11.42 -3.33 -14.90
C PHE A 12 11.78 -1.91 -14.45
N LEU A 13 11.77 -1.63 -13.14
CA LEU A 13 12.21 -0.35 -12.58
C LEU A 13 13.69 -0.07 -12.86
N MET A 14 14.56 -1.07 -12.67
CA MET A 14 16.00 -0.97 -12.93
C MET A 14 16.30 -0.77 -14.42
N TRP A 15 15.54 -1.40 -15.31
CA TRP A 15 15.64 -1.18 -16.74
C TRP A 15 15.23 0.24 -17.14
N LYS A 16 14.19 0.79 -16.51
CA LYS A 16 13.73 2.17 -16.76
C LYS A 16 14.54 3.25 -16.02
N LEU A 17 15.46 2.85 -15.14
CA LEU A 17 16.25 3.71 -14.27
C LEU A 17 17.14 4.73 -15.02
N PRO A 18 17.78 4.42 -16.16
CA PRO A 18 18.56 5.40 -16.92
C PRO A 18 17.68 6.48 -17.56
N SER A 19 16.56 6.08 -18.18
CA SER A 19 15.57 7.01 -18.75
C SER A 19 14.89 7.85 -17.67
N ALA A 20 14.61 7.24 -16.51
CA ALA A 20 14.04 7.95 -15.37
C ALA A 20 15.03 8.96 -14.77
N ARG A 21 16.30 8.58 -14.59
CA ARG A 21 17.37 9.48 -14.13
C ARG A 21 17.58 10.66 -15.07
N ALA A 22 17.61 10.43 -16.38
CA ALA A 22 17.72 11.50 -17.37
C ALA A 22 16.56 12.49 -17.28
N LYS A 23 15.32 11.98 -17.12
CA LYS A 23 14.11 12.82 -17.04
C LYS A 23 13.93 13.53 -15.69
N ILE A 24 14.34 12.90 -14.59
CA ILE A 24 14.38 13.48 -13.24
C ILE A 24 15.42 14.61 -13.18
N ARG A 25 16.54 14.48 -13.89
CA ARG A 25 17.55 15.54 -13.96
C ARG A 25 17.05 16.77 -14.74
N LEU A 26 16.14 16.57 -15.70
CA LEU A 26 15.49 17.65 -16.47
C LEU A 26 14.24 18.22 -15.81
N THR A 27 13.48 17.41 -15.07
CA THR A 27 12.29 17.84 -14.34
C THR A 27 12.60 18.00 -12.85
N SER A 28 12.78 19.24 -12.41
CA SER A 28 13.02 19.64 -11.01
C SER A 28 11.80 19.51 -10.08
N SER A 29 10.87 18.57 -10.35
CA SER A 29 9.68 18.37 -9.50
C SER A 29 9.95 17.30 -8.43
N PRO A 30 10.13 17.69 -7.16
CA PRO A 30 10.52 16.77 -6.08
C PRO A 30 9.47 15.71 -5.75
N ILE A 31 8.23 15.87 -6.22
CA ILE A 31 7.14 14.90 -6.03
C ILE A 31 7.46 13.57 -6.73
N PHE A 32 7.90 13.64 -7.98
CA PHE A 32 8.19 12.43 -8.76
C PHE A 32 9.40 11.68 -8.23
N VAL A 33 10.40 12.40 -7.70
CA VAL A 33 11.57 11.81 -7.04
C VAL A 33 11.17 11.10 -5.76
N ALA A 34 10.34 11.73 -4.92
CA ALA A 34 9.85 11.12 -3.70
C ALA A 34 9.08 9.83 -3.98
N PHE A 35 8.12 9.84 -4.90
CA PHE A 35 7.39 8.62 -5.29
C PHE A 35 8.29 7.54 -5.87
N TYR A 36 9.27 7.90 -6.70
CA TYR A 36 10.21 6.94 -7.27
C TYR A 36 11.06 6.26 -6.19
N ILE A 37 11.59 7.03 -5.24
CA ILE A 37 12.35 6.49 -4.09
C ILE A 37 11.45 5.59 -3.25
N LEU A 38 10.22 6.03 -2.95
CA LEU A 38 9.29 5.29 -2.12
C LEU A 38 8.93 3.93 -2.76
N VAL A 39 8.61 3.92 -4.05
CA VAL A 39 8.32 2.69 -4.81
C VAL A 39 9.55 1.78 -4.88
N PHE A 40 10.75 2.34 -5.04
CA PHE A 40 11.99 1.56 -5.01
C PHE A 40 12.24 0.91 -3.65
N VAL A 41 12.04 1.65 -2.55
CA VAL A 41 12.17 1.12 -1.19
C VAL A 41 11.19 -0.03 -0.97
N VAL A 42 9.92 0.12 -1.36
CA VAL A 42 8.92 -0.95 -1.24
C VAL A 42 9.34 -2.20 -2.01
N ALA A 43 9.81 -2.05 -3.25
CA ALA A 43 10.27 -3.18 -4.05
C ALA A 43 11.50 -3.87 -3.43
N ALA A 44 12.46 -3.09 -2.92
CA ALA A 44 13.65 -3.63 -2.24
C ALA A 44 13.28 -4.39 -0.96
N VAL A 45 12.44 -3.82 -0.10
CA VAL A 45 11.96 -4.47 1.13
C VAL A 45 11.18 -5.75 0.79
N GLY A 46 10.33 -5.72 -0.25
CA GLY A 46 9.60 -6.90 -0.72
C GLY A 46 10.51 -8.05 -1.17
N ILE A 47 11.63 -7.73 -1.83
CA ILE A 47 12.65 -8.73 -2.22
C ILE A 47 13.39 -9.26 -1.01
N THR A 48 13.85 -8.39 -0.11
CA THR A 48 14.51 -8.81 1.15
C THR A 48 13.63 -9.77 1.92
N ARG A 49 12.32 -9.48 2.05
CA ARG A 49 11.36 -10.38 2.71
C ARG A 49 11.28 -11.72 2.00
N ALA A 50 11.20 -11.73 0.68
CA ALA A 50 11.10 -12.96 -0.08
C ALA A 50 12.38 -13.82 0.02
N ILE A 51 13.57 -13.20 0.06
CA ILE A 51 14.84 -13.90 0.30
C ILE A 51 14.90 -14.46 1.72
N VAL A 52 14.52 -13.67 2.74
CA VAL A 52 14.52 -14.10 4.14
C VAL A 52 13.52 -15.25 4.36
N SER A 53 12.32 -15.14 3.78
CA SER A 53 11.30 -16.20 3.83
C SER A 53 11.77 -17.51 3.17
N MET A 54 12.66 -17.46 2.16
CA MET A 54 13.22 -18.65 1.52
C MET A 54 14.50 -19.17 2.20
N THR A 55 15.24 -18.32 2.91
CA THR A 55 16.54 -18.67 3.50
C THR A 55 16.43 -19.16 4.94
N VAL A 56 15.45 -18.70 5.71
CA VAL A 56 15.42 -19.00 7.14
C VAL A 56 14.56 -20.23 7.43
N SER A 57 15.22 -21.29 7.93
CA SER A 57 14.60 -22.50 8.47
C SER A 57 13.61 -22.19 9.60
N THR A 58 12.61 -23.04 9.82
CA THR A 58 11.44 -22.93 10.75
C THR A 58 11.75 -22.76 12.24
N SER A 59 12.74 -21.94 12.59
CA SER A 59 13.03 -21.52 13.96
C SER A 59 12.08 -20.41 14.41
N SER A 60 11.86 -20.31 15.72
CA SER A 60 11.05 -19.24 16.32
C SER A 60 11.57 -17.84 15.96
N ALA A 61 12.91 -17.67 15.90
CA ALA A 61 13.54 -16.43 15.46
C ALA A 61 13.21 -16.09 13.99
N ALA A 62 13.17 -17.08 13.10
CA ALA A 62 12.78 -16.91 11.70
C ALA A 62 11.37 -16.33 11.56
N THR A 63 10.42 -16.89 12.30
CA THR A 63 9.03 -16.45 12.27
C THR A 63 8.86 -15.03 12.81
N LEU A 64 9.67 -14.62 13.79
CA LEU A 64 9.68 -13.25 14.29
C LEU A 64 10.26 -12.28 13.26
N ILE A 65 11.36 -12.65 12.60
CA ILE A 65 11.99 -11.81 11.57
C ILE A 65 11.03 -11.61 10.38
N ASP A 66 10.37 -12.67 9.91
CA ASP A 66 9.42 -12.54 8.80
C ASP A 66 8.21 -11.67 9.19
N LYS A 67 7.71 -11.78 10.43
CA LYS A 67 6.68 -10.88 10.99
C LYS A 67 7.12 -9.42 10.99
N VAL A 68 8.33 -9.12 11.46
CA VAL A 68 8.86 -7.75 11.50
C VAL A 68 9.05 -7.19 10.08
N LEU A 69 9.61 -7.98 9.16
CA LEU A 69 9.77 -7.56 7.77
C LEU A 69 8.43 -7.32 7.07
N TRP A 70 7.43 -8.14 7.38
CA TRP A 70 6.06 -7.94 6.90
C TRP A 70 5.48 -6.62 7.39
N GLU A 71 5.57 -6.34 8.69
CA GLU A 71 5.07 -5.09 9.28
C GLU A 71 5.78 -3.87 8.69
N ILE A 72 7.10 -3.93 8.50
CA ILE A 72 7.89 -2.88 7.84
C ILE A 72 7.41 -2.67 6.39
N THR A 73 7.19 -3.75 5.65
CA THR A 73 6.72 -3.66 4.25
C THR A 73 5.36 -2.96 4.21
N ARG A 74 4.43 -3.32 5.11
CA ARG A 74 3.10 -2.68 5.21
C ARG A 74 3.17 -1.21 5.56
N PHE A 75 4.01 -0.87 6.53
CA PHE A 75 4.25 0.51 6.91
C PHE A 75 4.59 1.35 5.69
N PHE A 76 5.55 0.90 4.87
CA PHE A 76 5.93 1.63 3.66
C PHE A 76 4.80 1.67 2.64
N LEU A 77 4.11 0.55 2.34
CA LEU A 77 2.99 0.55 1.39
C LEU A 77 1.88 1.53 1.81
N LEU A 78 1.49 1.52 3.08
CA LEU A 78 0.47 2.41 3.62
C LEU A 78 0.94 3.87 3.58
N ALA A 79 2.20 4.14 3.90
CA ALA A 79 2.79 5.47 3.75
C ALA A 79 2.71 5.96 2.30
N ILE A 80 2.99 5.10 1.32
CA ILE A 80 2.84 5.43 -0.11
C ILE A 80 1.38 5.71 -0.43
N GLU A 81 0.47 4.83 -0.02
CA GLU A 81 -0.97 4.94 -0.27
C GLU A 81 -1.51 6.28 0.17
N LEU A 82 -1.30 6.62 1.45
CA LEU A 82 -1.76 7.88 2.02
C LEU A 82 -1.08 9.08 1.34
N SER A 83 0.21 8.97 0.99
CA SER A 83 0.92 10.04 0.27
C SER A 83 0.33 10.27 -1.11
N VAL A 84 0.05 9.20 -1.86
CA VAL A 84 -0.57 9.26 -3.20
C VAL A 84 -1.96 9.88 -3.12
N VAL A 85 -2.76 9.46 -2.14
CA VAL A 85 -4.15 9.92 -1.99
C VAL A 85 -4.19 11.39 -1.58
N ILE A 86 -3.41 11.79 -0.56
CA ILE A 86 -3.39 13.17 -0.07
C ILE A 86 -2.78 14.11 -1.11
N LEU A 87 -1.64 13.74 -1.73
CA LEU A 87 -1.07 14.56 -2.80
C LEU A 87 -1.99 14.62 -4.01
N GLY A 88 -2.63 13.50 -4.36
CA GLY A 88 -3.65 13.38 -5.41
C GLY A 88 -4.85 14.31 -5.24
N LEU A 89 -5.41 14.36 -4.02
CA LEU A 89 -6.50 15.26 -3.67
C LEU A 89 -6.07 16.72 -3.57
N ALA A 90 -4.81 16.97 -3.21
CA ALA A 90 -4.26 18.31 -3.06
C ALA A 90 -3.56 18.82 -4.35
N PHE A 91 -3.63 18.09 -5.46
CA PHE A 91 -3.10 18.50 -6.76
C PHE A 91 -3.85 19.76 -7.22
N GLY A 92 -3.17 20.90 -7.09
CA GLY A 92 -3.70 22.24 -7.37
C GLY A 92 -3.29 23.29 -6.33
N HIS A 93 -2.95 22.89 -5.10
CA HIS A 93 -2.59 23.83 -4.01
C HIS A 93 -1.19 23.61 -3.42
N LEU A 94 -0.52 22.49 -3.69
CA LEU A 94 0.78 22.16 -3.09
C LEU A 94 1.93 22.31 -4.09
N GLU A 95 2.26 23.55 -4.46
CA GLU A 95 3.41 23.82 -5.35
C GLU A 95 4.76 23.89 -4.60
N SER A 96 4.75 24.01 -3.26
CA SER A 96 5.98 24.17 -2.48
C SER A 96 6.62 22.86 -2.05
N LYS A 97 7.96 22.78 -2.17
CA LYS A 97 8.80 21.67 -1.70
C LYS A 97 8.58 21.38 -0.19
N SER A 98 8.33 22.41 0.60
CA SER A 98 8.08 22.28 2.04
C SER A 98 6.75 21.58 2.32
N SER A 99 5.70 21.93 1.57
CA SER A 99 4.38 21.31 1.71
C SER A 99 4.40 19.82 1.37
N ILE A 100 5.16 19.42 0.34
CA ILE A 100 5.33 18.01 -0.03
C ILE A 100 6.04 17.24 1.08
N LYS A 101 7.15 17.79 1.62
CA LYS A 101 7.85 17.18 2.78
C LYS A 101 6.93 17.02 3.98
N ARG A 102 6.08 18.02 4.24
CA ARG A 102 5.10 17.98 5.33
C ARG A 102 4.06 16.87 5.11
N VAL A 103 3.53 16.72 3.89
CA VAL A 103 2.59 15.64 3.58
C VAL A 103 3.26 14.28 3.79
N LEU A 104 4.45 14.08 3.22
CA LEU A 104 5.20 12.82 3.39
C LEU A 104 5.51 12.51 4.87
N ALA A 105 5.82 13.54 5.67
CA ALA A 105 6.05 13.38 7.10
C ALA A 105 4.77 13.00 7.85
N ILE A 106 3.65 13.67 7.56
CA ILE A 106 2.35 13.35 8.19
C ILE A 106 1.92 11.92 7.83
N THR A 107 2.01 11.52 6.57
CA THR A 107 1.66 10.17 6.13
C THR A 107 2.58 9.11 6.71
N ALA A 108 3.88 9.41 6.88
CA ALA A 108 4.80 8.55 7.59
C ALA A 108 4.43 8.40 9.08
N VAL A 109 4.06 9.49 9.77
CA VAL A 109 3.62 9.40 11.17
C VAL A 109 2.31 8.61 11.30
N LEU A 110 1.33 8.86 10.43
CA LEU A 110 0.05 8.14 10.45
C LEU A 110 0.23 6.64 10.16
N SER A 111 1.01 6.29 9.13
CA SER A 111 1.31 4.89 8.81
C SER A 111 2.12 4.22 9.92
N LEU A 112 3.01 4.95 10.59
CA LEU A 112 3.79 4.42 11.71
C LEU A 112 2.88 4.13 12.90
N ALA A 113 1.99 5.06 13.24
CA ALA A 113 1.00 4.86 14.30
C ALA A 113 0.13 3.64 14.02
N TYR A 114 -0.39 3.53 12.79
CA TYR A 114 -1.17 2.37 12.35
C TYR A 114 -0.39 1.05 12.50
N SER A 115 0.86 1.02 12.03
CA SER A 115 1.72 -0.18 12.06
C SER A 115 2.12 -0.57 13.48
N ILE A 116 2.36 0.41 14.37
CA ILE A 116 2.61 0.16 15.79
C ILE A 116 1.36 -0.39 16.46
N THR A 117 0.17 0.15 16.20
CA THR A 117 -1.08 -0.39 16.74
C THR A 117 -1.33 -1.81 16.26
N GLN A 118 -1.17 -2.07 14.96
CA GLN A 118 -1.29 -3.41 14.36
C GLN A 118 -0.31 -4.39 14.99
N GLY A 119 0.98 -4.04 15.04
CA GLY A 119 2.03 -4.88 15.63
C GLY A 119 1.85 -5.11 17.12
N THR A 120 1.41 -4.10 17.88
CA THR A 120 1.14 -4.24 19.32
C THR A 120 -0.01 -5.20 19.57
N LEU A 121 -1.09 -5.12 18.79
CA LEU A 121 -2.22 -6.04 18.90
C LEU A 121 -1.81 -7.48 18.54
N GLU A 122 -0.98 -7.65 17.50
CA GLU A 122 -0.51 -8.96 17.05
C GLU A 122 0.44 -9.64 18.07
N ILE A 123 1.22 -8.85 18.81
CA ILE A 123 2.17 -9.37 19.82
C ILE A 123 1.50 -9.55 21.19
N ARG A 124 0.61 -8.61 21.60
CA ARG A 124 0.06 -8.56 22.96
C ARG A 124 -1.26 -9.30 23.12
N PHE A 125 -2.05 -9.46 22.06
CA PHE A 125 -3.31 -10.21 22.06
C PHE A 125 -3.36 -11.21 20.91
N PRO A 126 -2.53 -12.27 20.93
CA PRO A 126 -2.58 -13.31 19.91
C PRO A 126 -3.95 -14.02 19.97
N ASP A 127 -4.73 -13.86 18.91
CA ASP A 127 -6.07 -14.40 18.80
C ASP A 127 -6.00 -15.93 18.69
N LYS A 128 -6.48 -16.66 19.71
CA LYS A 128 -6.27 -18.12 19.85
C LYS A 128 -6.94 -18.95 18.76
N HIS A 129 -8.00 -18.45 18.11
CA HIS A 129 -8.64 -19.15 16.99
C HIS A 129 -7.92 -18.96 15.64
N LEU A 130 -7.00 -18.00 15.50
CA LEU A 130 -6.12 -17.85 14.33
C LEU A 130 -4.74 -18.49 14.55
N SER A 131 -4.41 -18.82 15.80
CA SER A 131 -3.19 -19.51 16.20
C SER A 131 -3.41 -21.03 16.28
N ALA A 132 -4.03 -21.61 15.25
CA ALA A 132 -4.01 -23.07 15.09
C ALA A 132 -2.60 -23.44 14.64
N LYS A 133 -1.97 -24.38 15.36
CA LYS A 133 -0.56 -24.83 15.25
C LYS A 133 -0.06 -25.16 13.83
N ASP A 134 -0.92 -25.22 12.83
CA ASP A 134 -0.60 -25.59 11.45
C ASP A 134 -0.88 -24.50 10.41
N PHE A 135 -1.55 -23.40 10.77
CA PHE A 135 -1.83 -22.27 9.86
C PHE A 135 -1.42 -20.96 10.52
N ASN A 136 -0.16 -20.60 10.33
CA ASN A 136 0.46 -19.37 10.83
C ASN A 136 -0.01 -18.16 9.99
N ILE A 137 -1.33 -17.92 9.94
CA ILE A 137 -1.92 -16.84 9.17
C ILE A 137 -1.91 -15.59 10.04
N TYR A 138 -1.01 -14.69 9.67
CA TYR A 138 -0.72 -13.40 10.31
C TYR A 138 -2.02 -12.69 10.71
N GLY A 139 -2.18 -12.42 12.00
CA GLY A 139 -3.44 -11.94 12.57
C GLY A 139 -3.80 -10.51 12.20
N HIS A 140 -2.89 -9.74 11.59
CA HIS A 140 -3.12 -8.34 11.17
C HIS A 140 -3.68 -7.48 12.32
N GLY A 141 -3.20 -7.70 13.55
CA GLY A 141 -3.71 -7.03 14.74
C GLY A 141 -5.08 -7.53 15.26
N GLY A 142 -5.61 -8.64 14.75
CA GLY A 142 -6.85 -9.28 15.19
C GLY A 142 -8.06 -9.00 14.28
N ARG A 143 -9.04 -9.92 14.26
CA ARG A 143 -10.19 -9.88 13.33
C ARG A 143 -10.98 -8.57 13.40
N HIS A 144 -11.18 -8.05 14.61
CA HIS A 144 -11.94 -6.82 14.85
C HIS A 144 -11.20 -5.55 14.40
N PHE A 145 -9.89 -5.47 14.65
CA PHE A 145 -9.08 -4.34 14.20
C PHE A 145 -9.04 -4.31 12.67
N TRP A 146 -8.88 -5.48 12.05
CA TRP A 146 -8.83 -5.61 10.61
C TRP A 146 -10.15 -5.29 9.93
N LEU A 147 -11.28 -5.70 10.51
CA LEU A 147 -12.61 -5.31 10.04
C LEU A 147 -12.81 -3.79 10.15
N ALA A 148 -12.47 -3.21 11.30
CA ALA A 148 -12.62 -1.77 11.55
C ALA A 148 -11.77 -0.93 10.59
N SER A 149 -10.49 -1.29 10.41
CA SER A 149 -9.58 -0.58 9.51
C SER A 149 -10.01 -0.71 8.05
N SER A 150 -10.37 -1.91 7.59
CA SER A 150 -10.84 -2.14 6.22
C SER A 150 -12.14 -1.38 5.93
N CYS A 151 -13.08 -1.33 6.88
CA CYS A 151 -14.30 -0.54 6.77
C CYS A 151 -13.99 0.97 6.67
N PHE A 152 -13.11 1.48 7.54
CA PHE A 152 -12.68 2.88 7.50
C PHE A 152 -12.06 3.26 6.15
N PHE A 153 -11.09 2.47 5.66
CA PHE A 153 -10.45 2.71 4.36
C PHE A 153 -11.44 2.57 3.20
N PHE A 154 -12.34 1.59 3.23
CA PHE A 154 -13.41 1.46 2.25
C PHE A 154 -14.28 2.72 2.17
N LEU A 155 -14.71 3.27 3.32
CA LEU A 155 -15.52 4.48 3.36
C LEU A 155 -14.76 5.69 2.81
N VAL A 156 -13.50 5.87 3.21
CA VAL A 156 -12.64 6.96 2.71
C VAL A 156 -12.48 6.88 1.19
N TYR A 157 -12.14 5.71 0.64
CA TYR A 157 -11.94 5.54 -0.79
C TYR A 157 -13.23 5.64 -1.60
N SER A 158 -14.34 5.11 -1.08
CA SER A 158 -15.65 5.26 -1.72
C SER A 158 -16.07 6.73 -1.77
N LEU A 159 -15.83 7.48 -0.70
CA LEU A 159 -16.09 8.92 -0.68
C LEU A 159 -15.26 9.67 -1.73
N ILE A 160 -13.98 9.33 -1.90
CA ILE A 160 -13.12 9.89 -2.95
C ILE A 160 -13.68 9.61 -4.36
N VAL A 161 -14.19 8.40 -4.60
CA VAL A 161 -14.78 8.00 -5.90
C VAL A 161 -16.11 8.71 -6.17
N ILE A 162 -16.89 9.01 -5.13
CA ILE A 162 -18.18 9.70 -5.23
C ILE A 162 -18.01 11.22 -5.31
N LEU A 163 -16.93 11.77 -4.74
CA LEU A 163 -16.59 13.21 -4.71
C LEU A 163 -16.72 13.95 -6.06
N PRO A 164 -16.32 13.41 -7.23
CA PRO A 164 -16.50 14.09 -8.51
C PRO A 164 -17.97 14.17 -8.97
N LYS A 165 -18.87 13.36 -8.39
CA LYS A 165 -20.31 13.36 -8.68
C LYS A 165 -21.11 14.28 -7.75
N THR A 166 -20.48 14.82 -6.71
CA THR A 166 -21.14 15.73 -5.75
C THR A 166 -20.83 17.19 -6.09
N PRO A 167 -21.71 18.13 -5.70
CA PRO A 167 -21.49 19.57 -5.93
C PRO A 167 -20.24 20.13 -5.21
N VAL A 168 -19.65 19.35 -4.29
CA VAL A 168 -18.38 19.68 -3.62
C VAL A 168 -17.21 19.81 -4.61
N ARG A 169 -17.32 19.21 -5.80
CA ARG A 169 -16.36 19.39 -6.90
C ARG A 169 -16.13 20.85 -7.29
N GLU A 170 -17.12 21.73 -7.10
CA GLU A 170 -16.98 23.15 -7.42
C GLU A 170 -16.23 23.94 -6.33
N ARG A 171 -16.18 23.40 -5.10
CA ARG A 171 -15.51 24.02 -3.95
C ARG A 171 -14.05 23.58 -3.79
N ILE A 172 -13.68 22.41 -4.32
CA ILE A 172 -12.36 21.79 -4.14
C ILE A 172 -11.76 21.47 -5.51
N SER A 173 -10.49 21.86 -5.74
CA SER A 173 -9.75 21.49 -6.95
C SER A 173 -9.49 19.99 -6.96
N LEU A 174 -10.38 19.22 -7.60
CA LEU A 174 -10.26 17.77 -7.70
C LEU A 174 -9.27 17.34 -8.79
N PRO A 175 -8.57 16.20 -8.61
CA PRO A 175 -7.68 15.66 -9.63
C PRO A 175 -8.42 15.38 -10.94
N SER A 176 -7.95 15.98 -12.04
CA SER A 176 -8.59 15.85 -13.37
C SER A 176 -8.36 14.49 -14.05
N LYS A 177 -7.39 13.70 -13.58
CA LYS A 177 -7.03 12.42 -14.18
C LYS A 177 -7.95 11.31 -13.73
N ARG A 178 -8.68 10.69 -14.68
CA ARG A 178 -9.51 9.50 -14.44
C ARG A 178 -8.76 8.35 -13.76
N SER A 179 -7.47 8.19 -14.04
CA SER A 179 -6.62 7.16 -13.42
C SER A 179 -6.56 7.25 -11.89
N PHE A 180 -6.68 8.44 -11.30
CA PHE A 180 -6.73 8.63 -9.85
C PHE A 180 -7.99 8.00 -9.24
N TYR A 181 -9.14 8.21 -9.88
CA TYR A 181 -10.41 7.64 -9.42
C TYR A 181 -10.50 6.13 -9.64
N VAL A 182 -9.92 5.62 -10.72
CA VAL A 182 -9.78 4.16 -10.93
C VAL A 182 -8.92 3.55 -9.83
N TYR A 183 -7.81 4.19 -9.48
CA TYR A 183 -6.96 3.77 -8.35
C TYR A 183 -7.75 3.72 -7.03
N ALA A 184 -8.46 4.81 -6.68
CA ALA A 184 -9.29 4.85 -5.48
C ALA A 184 -10.42 3.80 -5.50
N ALA A 185 -11.02 3.53 -6.66
CA ALA A 185 -12.05 2.50 -6.80
C ALA A 185 -11.50 1.08 -6.58
N ILE A 186 -10.30 0.79 -7.08
CA ILE A 186 -9.62 -0.50 -6.84
C ILE A 186 -9.33 -0.66 -5.34
N LEU A 187 -8.84 0.38 -4.66
CA LEU A 187 -8.59 0.34 -3.22
C LEU A 187 -9.86 0.19 -2.41
N SER A 188 -10.95 0.87 -2.79
CA SER A 188 -12.27 0.68 -2.18
C SER A 188 -12.70 -0.79 -2.32
N LEU A 189 -12.62 -1.37 -3.53
CA LEU A 189 -13.00 -2.77 -3.75
C LEU A 189 -12.14 -3.75 -2.94
N LEU A 190 -10.82 -3.55 -2.89
CA LEU A 190 -9.93 -4.38 -2.08
C LEU A 190 -10.30 -4.33 -0.59
N ASN A 191 -10.52 -3.12 -0.05
CA ASN A 191 -10.91 -2.95 1.34
C ASN A 191 -12.32 -3.49 1.64
N LEU A 192 -13.24 -3.47 0.68
CA LEU A 192 -14.56 -4.11 0.81
C LEU A 192 -14.43 -5.63 0.92
N VAL A 193 -13.69 -6.27 0.01
CA VAL A 193 -13.49 -7.73 0.02
C VAL A 193 -12.75 -8.16 1.28
N GLN A 194 -11.75 -7.38 1.70
CA GLN A 194 -11.00 -7.61 2.94
C GLN A 194 -11.89 -7.44 4.19
N GLY A 195 -12.77 -6.43 4.21
CA GLY A 195 -13.76 -6.24 5.25
C GLY A 195 -14.78 -7.38 5.32
N LEU A 196 -15.30 -7.83 4.17
CA LEU A 196 -16.20 -8.98 4.10
C LEU A 196 -15.53 -10.27 4.58
N GLY A 197 -14.29 -10.52 4.14
CA GLY A 197 -13.51 -11.68 4.61
C GLY A 197 -13.22 -11.63 6.11
N SER A 198 -12.93 -10.43 6.66
CA SER A 198 -12.76 -10.23 8.10
C SER A 198 -14.07 -10.42 8.87
N ALA A 199 -15.20 -9.98 8.33
CA ALA A 199 -16.53 -10.18 8.93
C ALA A 199 -16.93 -11.66 8.96
N LEU A 200 -16.64 -12.41 7.90
CA LEU A 200 -16.82 -13.87 7.85
C LEU A 200 -15.98 -14.56 8.92
N LEU A 201 -14.73 -14.12 9.14
CA LEU A 201 -13.89 -14.63 10.22
C LEU A 201 -14.41 -14.25 11.62
N CYS A 202 -15.07 -13.10 11.79
CA CYS A 202 -15.77 -12.76 13.03
C CYS A 202 -17.01 -13.65 13.28
N ALA A 203 -17.58 -14.24 12.23
CA ALA A 203 -18.69 -15.20 12.30
C ALA A 203 -18.20 -16.67 12.34
N ASP A 204 -16.90 -16.90 12.59
CA ASP A 204 -16.23 -18.21 12.61
C ASP A 204 -16.31 -19.02 11.31
N ILE A 205 -16.50 -18.34 10.16
CA ILE A 205 -16.45 -18.94 8.83
C ILE A 205 -15.01 -18.87 8.29
N ILE A 206 -14.34 -20.03 8.22
CA ILE A 206 -12.92 -20.16 7.82
C ILE A 206 -12.68 -19.71 6.36
N GLU A 207 -13.68 -19.78 5.50
CA GLU A 207 -13.59 -19.37 4.09
C GLU A 207 -13.22 -17.88 3.93
N GLY A 208 -13.54 -17.05 4.93
CA GLY A 208 -13.12 -15.65 4.98
C GLY A 208 -11.60 -15.45 4.91
N LEU A 209 -10.84 -16.45 5.33
CA LEU A 209 -9.37 -16.46 5.31
C LEU A 209 -8.81 -16.42 3.88
N CYS A 210 -9.48 -17.10 2.93
CA CYS A 210 -9.06 -17.09 1.53
C CYS A 210 -9.28 -15.71 0.89
N CYS A 211 -10.43 -15.08 1.13
CA CYS A 211 -10.72 -13.73 0.64
C CYS A 211 -9.67 -12.72 1.15
N VAL A 212 -9.34 -12.85 2.42
CA VAL A 212 -8.37 -12.03 3.12
C VAL A 212 -6.94 -12.25 2.61
N ASP A 213 -6.54 -13.50 2.38
CA ASP A 213 -5.20 -13.83 1.88
C ASP A 213 -5.01 -13.39 0.42
N VAL A 214 -6.02 -13.58 -0.43
CA VAL A 214 -6.00 -13.13 -1.83
C VAL A 214 -5.92 -11.61 -1.92
N THR A 215 -6.73 -10.88 -1.14
CA THR A 215 -6.70 -9.40 -1.14
C THR A 215 -5.37 -8.87 -0.64
N THR A 216 -4.82 -9.49 0.41
CA THR A 216 -3.49 -9.17 0.93
C THR A 216 -2.42 -9.45 -0.13
N PHE A 217 -2.44 -10.61 -0.77
CA PHE A 217 -1.50 -10.95 -1.84
C PHE A 217 -1.55 -9.96 -3.02
N LEU A 218 -2.76 -9.57 -3.43
CA LEU A 218 -2.96 -8.55 -4.48
C LEU A 218 -2.40 -7.20 -4.05
N TYR A 219 -2.62 -6.80 -2.80
CA TYR A 219 -2.07 -5.57 -2.25
C TYR A 219 -0.55 -5.57 -2.28
N PHE A 220 0.12 -6.62 -1.80
CA PHE A 220 1.59 -6.66 -1.83
C PHE A 220 2.19 -6.83 -3.23
N SER A 221 1.50 -7.47 -4.17
CA SER A 221 2.05 -7.78 -5.50
C SER A 221 1.74 -6.70 -6.54
N VAL A 222 0.51 -6.18 -6.54
CA VAL A 222 -0.05 -5.39 -7.64
C VAL A 222 -0.07 -3.89 -7.31
N PHE A 223 0.00 -3.52 -6.03
CA PHE A 223 -0.09 -2.12 -5.61
C PHE A 223 1.04 -1.24 -6.15
N ALA A 224 2.29 -1.69 -6.07
CA ALA A 224 3.42 -0.93 -6.60
C ALA A 224 3.36 -0.77 -8.14
N PRO A 225 3.07 -1.83 -8.93
CA PRO A 225 2.76 -1.71 -10.36
C PRO A 225 1.59 -0.75 -10.66
N LEU A 226 0.52 -0.81 -9.87
CA LEU A 226 -0.66 0.02 -10.07
C LEU A 226 -0.33 1.51 -9.87
N ILE A 227 0.47 1.86 -8.85
CA ILE A 227 0.96 3.23 -8.63
C ILE A 227 1.83 3.69 -9.81
N TYR A 228 2.70 2.82 -10.31
CA TYR A 228 3.51 3.15 -11.47
C TYR A 228 2.65 3.46 -12.70
N VAL A 229 1.66 2.63 -13.01
CA VAL A 229 0.80 2.83 -14.19
C VAL A 229 -0.07 4.08 -14.04
N THR A 230 -0.57 4.37 -12.85
CA THR A 230 -1.53 5.46 -12.61
C THR A 230 -0.85 6.83 -12.53
N PHE A 231 0.33 6.94 -11.93
CA PHE A 231 1.02 8.22 -11.72
C PHE A 231 2.30 8.40 -12.53
N LEU A 232 3.11 7.34 -12.67
CA LEU A 232 4.46 7.44 -13.24
C LEU A 232 4.49 7.18 -14.76
N LYS A 233 3.63 6.31 -15.30
CA LYS A 233 3.59 5.98 -16.74
C LYS A 233 3.33 7.22 -17.61
N GLY A 234 2.38 8.08 -17.20
CA GLY A 234 2.10 9.33 -17.92
C GLY A 234 3.26 10.33 -17.85
N PHE A 235 4.07 10.30 -16.80
CA PHE A 235 5.25 11.15 -16.68
C PHE A 235 6.39 10.66 -17.59
N PHE A 236 6.64 9.34 -17.65
CA PHE A 236 7.73 8.79 -18.47
C PHE A 236 7.36 8.58 -19.94
N GLY A 237 6.09 8.37 -20.28
CA GLY A 237 5.63 8.04 -21.64
C GLY A 237 5.62 9.18 -22.66
N VAL A 238 5.67 10.44 -22.24
CA VAL A 238 5.57 11.62 -23.13
C VAL A 238 6.82 11.86 -24.01
N LEU A 239 7.84 10.98 -23.99
CA LEU A 239 9.10 11.20 -24.73
C LEU A 239 9.49 10.02 -25.63
N GLN A 240 8.49 9.34 -26.19
CA GLN A 240 8.69 8.39 -27.30
C GLN A 240 8.23 8.93 -28.66
N HIS A 241 8.08 10.24 -28.79
CA HIS A 241 7.98 10.91 -30.09
C HIS A 241 8.93 12.10 -30.13
#